data_AF-A0A955BDA9-F1
#
_entry.id   AF-A0A955BDA9-F1
#
_cell.length_a   1.000
_cell.length_b   1.000
_cell.length_c   1.000
_cell.angle_alpha   90.00
_cell.angle_beta   90.00
_cell.angle_gamma   90.00
#
_symmetry.space_group_name_H-M   'P 1'
#
loop_
_entity.id
_entity.type
_entity.pdbx_description
1 polymer ?
#
loop_
_entity_poly.entity_id
_entity_poly.type
_entity_poly.pdbx_seq_one_letter_code
_entity_poly.pdbx_strand_id
1 'polypeptide(L)'
;RQVKARRRFIPRLNDIPLTPFPSSLWEFDDRFTAPLAGFRNADEYYERSSSSPLLARITVPTLVLAAADDPIVPVSIFHQTRYSSTTKLMITEHGGHVGYIAASPGEDADRYWMDWRIVQFILAREEDRRTHDLRQQPRESVAQ
;
A
#
# COMPACT_ATOMS: atom_id res chain seq x y z
N ARG A 1 4.81 -3.39 -25.27
CA ARG A 1 5.15 -2.14 -26.01
C ARG A 1 6.18 -1.28 -25.26
N GLN A 2 6.05 -1.08 -23.95
CA GLN A 2 7.02 -0.28 -23.16
C GLN A 2 8.45 -0.86 -23.09
N VAL A 3 8.63 -2.16 -22.87
CA VAL A 3 9.99 -2.78 -22.80
C VAL A 3 10.79 -2.55 -24.08
N LYS A 4 10.15 -2.73 -25.26
CA LYS A 4 10.76 -2.45 -26.57
C LYS A 4 11.17 -0.97 -26.71
N ALA A 5 10.34 -0.04 -26.23
CA ALA A 5 10.64 1.39 -26.28
C ALA A 5 11.79 1.79 -25.33
N ARG A 6 11.91 1.12 -24.18
CA ARG A 6 12.94 1.40 -23.16
C ARG A 6 14.32 0.82 -23.50
N ARG A 7 14.45 -0.11 -24.45
CA ARG A 7 15.74 -0.68 -24.89
C ARG A 7 16.75 0.38 -25.32
N ARG A 8 16.29 1.50 -25.90
CA ARG A 8 17.16 2.62 -26.27
C ARG A 8 17.87 3.25 -25.05
N PHE A 9 17.26 3.19 -23.88
CA PHE A 9 17.74 3.87 -22.67
C PHE A 9 18.32 2.90 -21.63
N ILE A 10 18.03 1.60 -21.77
CA ILE A 10 18.51 0.56 -20.86
C ILE A 10 19.19 -0.53 -21.69
N PRO A 11 20.48 -0.39 -22.01
CA PRO A 11 21.21 -1.33 -22.88
C PRO A 11 21.14 -2.79 -22.40
N ARG A 12 21.07 -3.02 -21.08
CA ARG A 12 20.89 -4.36 -20.47
C ARG A 12 19.61 -5.09 -20.89
N LEU A 13 18.59 -4.38 -21.41
CA LEU A 13 17.39 -5.02 -21.96
C LEU A 13 17.64 -5.75 -23.29
N ASN A 14 18.78 -5.52 -23.95
CA ASN A 14 19.12 -6.19 -25.20
C ASN A 14 19.47 -7.66 -25.00
N ASP A 15 20.04 -7.99 -23.83
CA ASP A 15 20.47 -9.34 -23.49
C ASP A 15 19.31 -10.22 -23.00
N ILE A 16 18.15 -9.61 -22.73
CA ILE A 16 16.96 -10.31 -22.24
C ILE A 16 16.03 -10.61 -23.42
N PRO A 17 15.76 -11.90 -23.73
CA PRO A 17 14.87 -12.26 -24.82
C PRO A 17 13.42 -11.84 -24.48
N LEU A 18 12.68 -11.38 -25.49
CA LEU A 18 11.29 -10.89 -25.32
C LEU A 18 10.22 -11.96 -25.64
N THR A 19 10.66 -13.10 -26.15
CA THR A 19 9.81 -14.19 -26.64
C THR A 19 10.22 -15.52 -26.00
N PRO A 20 9.26 -16.40 -25.64
CA PRO A 20 7.83 -16.09 -25.50
C PRO A 20 7.61 -14.94 -24.51
N PHE A 21 6.51 -14.21 -24.61
CA PHE A 21 6.21 -13.15 -23.65
C PHE A 21 5.74 -13.79 -22.34
N PRO A 22 6.13 -13.27 -21.15
CA PRO A 22 5.72 -13.86 -19.89
C PRO A 22 4.21 -13.99 -19.75
N SER A 23 3.75 -15.13 -19.23
CA SER A 23 2.33 -15.39 -19.00
C SER A 23 1.87 -15.08 -17.57
N SER A 24 2.80 -14.64 -16.70
CA SER A 24 2.50 -14.23 -15.32
C SER A 24 3.33 -13.02 -14.91
N LEU A 25 2.87 -12.30 -13.87
CA LEU A 25 3.66 -11.24 -13.24
C LEU A 25 4.98 -11.78 -12.68
N TRP A 26 4.96 -12.97 -12.09
CA TRP A 26 6.15 -13.62 -11.57
C TRP A 26 7.22 -13.82 -12.65
N GLU A 27 6.85 -14.42 -13.79
CA GLU A 27 7.78 -14.65 -14.90
C GLU A 27 8.24 -13.31 -15.52
N PHE A 28 7.35 -12.30 -15.55
CA PHE A 28 7.75 -10.96 -15.97
C PHE A 28 8.79 -10.36 -15.03
N ASP A 29 8.59 -10.49 -13.71
CA ASP A 29 9.52 -9.96 -12.72
C ASP A 29 10.85 -10.71 -12.74
N ASP A 30 10.80 -12.04 -12.85
CA ASP A 30 11.99 -12.88 -12.91
C ASP A 30 12.87 -12.52 -14.11
N ARG A 31 12.24 -12.32 -15.26
CA ARG A 31 12.94 -12.10 -16.53
C ARG A 31 13.32 -10.64 -16.76
N PHE A 32 12.53 -9.69 -16.27
CA PHE A 32 12.72 -8.26 -16.54
C PHE A 32 12.96 -7.46 -15.27
N THR A 33 12.01 -7.44 -14.33
CA THR A 33 12.06 -6.52 -13.18
C THR A 33 13.30 -6.76 -12.31
N ALA A 34 13.52 -8.01 -11.89
CA ALA A 34 14.61 -8.40 -11.01
C ALA A 34 15.98 -8.11 -11.64
N PRO A 35 16.32 -8.58 -12.86
CA PRO A 35 17.62 -8.30 -13.48
C PRO A 35 17.87 -6.80 -13.70
N LEU A 36 16.83 -6.05 -14.08
CA LEU A 36 16.95 -4.61 -14.30
C LEU A 36 17.18 -3.82 -13.00
N ALA A 37 16.59 -4.28 -11.91
CA ALA A 37 16.81 -3.73 -10.58
C ALA A 37 18.08 -4.28 -9.89
N GLY A 38 18.80 -5.21 -10.53
CA GLY A 38 20.06 -5.77 -10.03
C GLY A 38 19.91 -6.95 -9.07
N PHE A 39 18.73 -7.58 -9.03
CA PHE A 39 18.49 -8.83 -8.32
C PHE A 39 18.76 -10.04 -9.22
N ARG A 40 19.05 -11.19 -8.62
CA ARG A 40 19.31 -12.43 -9.37
C ARG A 40 18.07 -12.98 -10.06
N ASN A 41 16.93 -12.91 -9.39
CA ASN A 41 15.66 -13.52 -9.81
C ASN A 41 14.47 -12.87 -9.08
N ALA A 42 13.24 -13.30 -9.42
CA ALA A 42 12.03 -12.81 -8.77
C ALA A 42 12.02 -13.06 -7.26
N ASP A 43 12.48 -14.24 -6.81
CA ASP A 43 12.52 -14.57 -5.37
C ASP A 43 13.33 -13.54 -4.58
N GLU A 44 14.57 -13.25 -5.01
CA GLU A 44 15.41 -12.26 -4.33
C GLU A 44 14.80 -10.85 -4.41
N TYR A 45 14.20 -10.51 -5.56
CA TYR A 45 13.50 -9.23 -5.70
C TYR A 45 12.37 -9.10 -4.68
N TYR A 46 11.50 -10.11 -4.54
CA TYR A 46 10.39 -10.09 -3.59
C TYR A 46 10.86 -10.18 -2.14
N GLU A 47 11.88 -10.97 -1.84
CA GLU A 47 12.48 -11.06 -0.50
C GLU A 47 13.01 -9.70 -0.03
N ARG A 48 13.73 -8.99 -0.90
CA ARG A 48 14.42 -7.74 -0.54
C ARG A 48 13.57 -6.49 -0.71
N SER A 49 12.57 -6.53 -1.59
CA SER A 49 11.76 -5.34 -1.94
C SER A 49 10.36 -5.37 -1.31
N SER A 50 9.95 -6.47 -0.68
CA SER A 50 8.64 -6.56 -0.02
C SER A 50 8.57 -5.66 1.22
N SER A 51 7.46 -4.94 1.34
CA SER A 51 7.16 -4.09 2.49
C SER A 51 6.57 -4.87 3.67
N SER A 52 6.03 -6.09 3.45
CA SER A 52 5.32 -6.86 4.47
C SER A 52 6.13 -7.06 5.76
N PRO A 53 7.44 -7.44 5.73
CA PRO A 53 8.25 -7.58 6.95
C PRO A 53 8.48 -6.28 7.71
N LEU A 54 8.31 -5.13 7.04
CA LEU A 54 8.56 -3.79 7.61
C LEU A 54 7.31 -3.21 8.27
N LEU A 55 6.10 -3.69 7.97
CA LEU A 55 4.86 -3.13 8.51
C LEU A 55 4.78 -3.25 10.04
N ALA A 56 5.39 -4.27 10.63
CA ALA A 56 5.50 -4.43 12.07
C ALA A 56 6.36 -3.36 12.76
N ARG A 57 7.19 -2.62 12.00
CA ARG A 57 8.11 -1.59 12.50
C ARG A 57 7.59 -0.17 12.35
N ILE A 58 6.43 0.01 11.73
CA ILE A 58 5.81 1.33 11.59
C ILE A 58 5.47 1.88 12.97
N THR A 59 5.94 3.10 13.27
CA THR A 59 5.73 3.78 14.56
C THR A 59 4.76 4.96 14.47
N VAL A 60 4.38 5.36 13.25
CA VAL A 60 3.39 6.41 13.00
C VAL A 60 2.02 5.79 12.72
N PRO A 61 0.92 6.48 13.02
CA PRO A 61 -0.40 5.99 12.66
C PRO A 61 -0.49 5.74 11.16
N THR A 62 -0.89 4.52 10.77
CA THR A 62 -0.96 4.10 9.37
C THR A 62 -2.26 3.36 9.10
N LEU A 63 -2.87 3.62 7.94
CA LEU A 63 -4.01 2.87 7.42
C LEU A 63 -3.56 2.05 6.21
N VAL A 64 -3.80 0.74 6.24
CA VAL A 64 -3.69 -0.14 5.09
C VAL A 64 -5.10 -0.46 4.63
N LEU A 65 -5.47 0.03 3.45
CA LEU A 65 -6.74 -0.28 2.79
C LEU A 65 -6.47 -1.31 1.69
N ALA A 66 -7.25 -2.39 1.69
CA ALA A 66 -7.17 -3.48 0.70
C ALA A 66 -8.57 -3.98 0.34
N ALA A 67 -8.70 -4.61 -0.83
CA ALA A 67 -9.95 -5.20 -1.29
C ALA A 67 -9.80 -6.72 -1.45
N ALA A 68 -10.82 -7.48 -1.06
CA ALA A 68 -10.83 -8.92 -1.19
C ALA A 68 -10.91 -9.38 -2.67
N ASP A 69 -11.49 -8.54 -3.54
CA ASP A 69 -11.64 -8.76 -4.97
C ASP A 69 -10.53 -8.11 -5.83
N ASP A 70 -9.40 -7.69 -5.23
CA ASP A 70 -8.26 -7.17 -5.99
C ASP A 70 -7.67 -8.25 -6.92
N PRO A 71 -7.67 -8.04 -8.26
CA PRO A 71 -7.17 -9.01 -9.22
C PRO A 71 -5.64 -9.09 -9.31
N ILE A 72 -4.92 -8.18 -8.65
CA ILE A 72 -3.46 -8.08 -8.67
C ILE A 72 -2.88 -8.54 -7.34
N VAL A 73 -3.45 -8.12 -6.22
CA VAL A 73 -2.89 -8.35 -4.87
C VAL A 73 -3.80 -9.30 -4.08
N PRO A 74 -3.41 -10.57 -3.87
CA PRO A 74 -4.24 -11.53 -3.15
C PRO A 74 -4.48 -11.11 -1.69
N VAL A 75 -5.75 -11.13 -1.24
CA VAL A 75 -6.12 -10.70 0.12
C VAL A 75 -5.42 -11.51 1.24
N SER A 76 -5.08 -12.77 0.97
CA SER A 76 -4.41 -13.66 1.92
C SER A 76 -3.09 -13.10 2.46
N ILE A 77 -2.36 -12.30 1.66
CA ILE A 77 -1.09 -11.72 2.10
C ILE A 77 -1.30 -10.72 3.23
N PHE A 78 -2.43 -10.00 3.25
CA PHE A 78 -2.74 -9.05 4.32
C PHE A 78 -3.07 -9.80 5.61
N HIS A 79 -3.77 -10.93 5.54
CA HIS A 79 -4.04 -11.75 6.72
C HIS A 79 -2.78 -12.40 7.32
N GLN A 80 -1.79 -12.71 6.50
CA GLN A 80 -0.53 -13.31 6.94
C GLN A 80 0.49 -12.27 7.42
N THR A 81 0.28 -10.99 7.08
CA THR A 81 1.21 -9.93 7.44
C THR A 81 1.05 -9.51 8.89
N ARG A 82 2.18 -9.31 9.58
CA ARG A 82 2.20 -8.77 10.94
C ARG A 82 2.25 -7.24 10.89
N TYR A 83 1.29 -6.61 11.55
CA TYR A 83 1.18 -5.15 11.65
C TYR A 83 1.64 -4.63 13.02
N SER A 84 2.12 -3.39 13.06
CA SER A 84 2.38 -2.69 14.33
C SER A 84 1.07 -2.28 15.01
N SER A 85 1.12 -1.93 16.30
CA SER A 85 -0.04 -1.40 17.02
C SER A 85 -0.53 -0.05 16.49
N THR A 86 0.30 0.66 15.71
CA THR A 86 -0.07 1.93 15.08
C THR A 86 -0.64 1.76 13.69
N THR A 87 -0.66 0.53 13.15
CA THR A 87 -1.15 0.23 11.82
C THR A 87 -2.54 -0.41 11.89
N LYS A 88 -3.51 0.19 11.22
CA LYS A 88 -4.87 -0.34 11.07
C LYS A 88 -5.01 -0.97 9.68
N LEU A 89 -5.43 -2.23 9.64
CA LEU A 89 -5.83 -2.91 8.40
C LEU A 89 -7.34 -2.78 8.19
N MET A 90 -7.75 -2.39 6.99
CA MET A 90 -9.13 -2.35 6.53
C MET A 90 -9.22 -3.14 5.24
N ILE A 91 -9.93 -4.27 5.28
CA ILE A 91 -10.23 -5.08 4.09
C ILE A 91 -11.70 -4.88 3.75
N THR A 92 -11.98 -4.46 2.53
CA THR A 92 -13.34 -4.41 1.97
C THR A 92 -13.64 -5.67 1.16
N GLU A 93 -14.91 -6.03 1.02
CA GLU A 93 -15.32 -7.10 0.10
C GLU A 93 -15.07 -6.70 -1.36
N HIS A 94 -15.34 -5.43 -1.68
CA HIS A 94 -15.21 -4.86 -3.02
C HIS A 94 -14.38 -3.58 -3.03
N GLY A 95 -13.70 -3.38 -4.16
CA GLY A 95 -12.90 -2.19 -4.44
C GLY A 95 -11.94 -2.40 -5.61
N GLY A 96 -11.68 -3.65 -5.99
CA GLY A 96 -10.66 -4.00 -6.97
C GLY A 96 -9.29 -3.46 -6.54
N HIS A 97 -8.42 -3.21 -7.51
CA HIS A 97 -7.06 -2.72 -7.20
C HIS A 97 -7.02 -1.26 -6.72
N VAL A 98 -7.86 -0.39 -7.32
CA VAL A 98 -7.90 1.07 -7.04
C VAL A 98 -9.31 1.67 -7.24
N GLY A 99 -10.34 0.83 -7.35
CA GLY A 99 -11.66 1.19 -7.87
C GLY A 99 -12.73 1.50 -6.83
N TYR A 100 -12.35 1.84 -5.59
CA TYR A 100 -13.23 2.08 -4.44
C TYR A 100 -14.29 3.19 -4.63
N ILE A 101 -15.34 2.88 -5.39
CA ILE A 101 -16.47 3.75 -5.68
C ILE A 101 -17.75 3.10 -5.15
N ALA A 102 -18.46 3.79 -4.26
CA ALA A 102 -19.70 3.28 -3.69
C ALA A 102 -20.85 3.33 -4.70
N ALA A 103 -21.88 2.49 -4.51
CA ALA A 103 -23.11 2.53 -5.32
C ALA A 103 -23.89 3.83 -5.09
N SER A 104 -23.91 4.33 -3.85
CA SER A 104 -24.45 5.62 -3.44
C SER A 104 -23.53 6.25 -2.38
N PRO A 105 -23.59 7.58 -2.15
CA PRO A 105 -22.74 8.24 -1.14
C PRO A 105 -22.96 7.73 0.29
N GLY A 106 -24.17 7.26 0.63
CA GLY A 106 -24.50 6.89 2.00
C GLY A 106 -24.38 8.09 2.93
N GLU A 107 -23.46 8.02 3.89
CA GLU A 107 -23.14 9.08 4.85
C GLU A 107 -22.05 10.04 4.35
N ASP A 108 -21.33 9.68 3.29
CA ASP A 108 -20.30 10.52 2.68
C ASP A 108 -20.93 11.56 1.75
N ALA A 109 -20.18 12.62 1.41
CA ALA A 109 -20.72 13.68 0.54
C ALA A 109 -20.83 13.26 -0.94
N ASP A 110 -20.07 12.25 -1.36
CA ASP A 110 -20.10 11.70 -2.72
C ASP A 110 -19.73 10.21 -2.74
N ARG A 111 -19.53 9.65 -3.94
CA ARG A 111 -19.31 8.22 -4.16
C ARG A 111 -17.83 7.79 -4.09
N TYR A 112 -16.89 8.71 -3.90
CA TYR A 112 -15.45 8.41 -3.84
C TYR A 112 -15.09 7.86 -2.46
N TRP A 113 -15.57 6.65 -2.18
CA TRP A 113 -15.56 6.06 -0.84
C TRP A 113 -14.16 6.02 -0.20
N MET A 114 -13.13 5.64 -0.96
CA MET A 114 -11.75 5.59 -0.45
C MET A 114 -11.27 6.96 0.02
N ASP A 115 -11.59 8.03 -0.71
CA ASP A 115 -11.16 9.38 -0.38
C ASP A 115 -11.73 9.80 0.98
N TRP A 116 -13.00 9.49 1.24
CA TRP A 116 -13.63 9.74 2.53
C TRP A 116 -13.04 8.91 3.66
N ARG A 117 -12.65 7.65 3.43
CA ARG A 117 -11.95 6.86 4.44
C ARG A 117 -10.57 7.44 4.78
N ILE A 118 -9.85 7.97 3.79
CA ILE A 118 -8.57 8.65 4.01
C ILE A 118 -8.78 9.92 4.82
N VAL A 119 -9.77 10.75 4.47
CA VAL A 119 -10.12 11.98 5.21
C VAL A 119 -10.50 11.66 6.65
N GLN A 120 -11.38 10.68 6.87
CA GLN A 120 -11.78 10.24 8.21
C GLN A 120 -10.59 9.76 9.05
N PHE A 121 -9.68 8.99 8.44
CA PHE A 121 -8.47 8.55 9.11
C PHE A 121 -7.59 9.72 9.55
N ILE A 122 -7.39 10.72 8.68
CA ILE A 122 -6.59 11.91 9.02
C ILE A 122 -7.26 12.74 10.12
N LEU A 123 -8.56 13.01 10.01
CA LEU A 123 -9.30 13.82 10.97
C LEU A 123 -9.32 13.21 12.37
N ALA A 124 -9.51 11.88 12.48
CA ALA A 124 -9.47 11.18 13.76
C ALA A 124 -8.10 11.34 14.46
N ARG A 125 -6.99 11.42 13.69
CA ARG A 125 -5.65 11.62 14.25
C ARG A 125 -5.41 13.04 14.74
N GLU A 126 -5.97 14.02 14.05
CA GLU A 126 -5.92 15.41 14.49
C GLU A 126 -6.68 15.61 15.81
N GLU A 127 -7.82 14.94 15.97
CA GLU A 127 -8.59 14.95 17.22
C GLU A 127 -7.86 14.26 18.37
N ASP A 128 -7.26 13.08 18.14
CA ASP A 128 -6.44 12.38 19.13
C ASP A 128 -5.23 13.23 19.58
N ARG A 129 -4.56 13.90 18.63
CA ARG A 129 -3.45 14.81 18.94
C ARG A 129 -3.93 15.97 19.81
N ARG A 130 -5.02 16.64 19.41
CA ARG A 130 -5.56 17.79 20.13
C ARG A 130 -6.01 17.41 21.55
N THR A 131 -6.65 16.26 21.71
CA THR A 131 -7.05 15.76 23.05
C THR A 131 -5.86 15.35 23.91
N HIS A 132 -4.80 14.78 23.31
CA HIS A 132 -3.55 14.52 24.02
C HIS A 132 -2.90 15.81 24.55
N ASP A 133 -2.80 16.84 23.70
CA ASP A 133 -2.20 18.13 24.05
C ASP A 133 -2.99 18.83 25.18
N LEU A 134 -4.33 18.80 25.13
CA LEU A 134 -5.18 19.36 26.18
C LEU A 134 -5.01 18.66 27.54
N ARG A 135 -4.74 17.35 27.55
CA ARG A 135 -4.48 16.59 28.79
C ARG A 135 -3.09 16.87 29.38
N GLN A 136 -2.15 17.31 28.55
CA GLN A 136 -0.77 17.60 28.93
C GLN A 136 -0.58 19.05 29.41
N GLN A 137 -1.59 19.93 29.27
CA GLN A 137 -1.50 21.30 29.78
C GLN A 137 -1.48 21.32 31.32
N PRO A 138 -0.56 22.08 31.95
CA PRO A 138 -0.56 22.25 33.40
C PRO A 138 -1.91 22.83 33.84
N ARG A 139 -2.55 22.22 34.85
CA ARG A 139 -3.69 22.86 35.50
C ARG A 139 -3.19 24.14 36.14
N GLU A 140 -3.61 25.29 35.64
CA GLU A 140 -3.38 26.55 36.34
C GLU A 140 -3.98 26.40 37.74
N SER A 141 -3.09 26.44 38.74
CA SER A 141 -3.45 26.57 40.14
C SER A 141 -4.16 27.91 40.27
N VAL A 142 -5.49 27.88 40.31
CA VAL A 142 -6.30 29.01 40.77
C VAL A 142 -6.01 29.17 42.26
N ALA A 143 -4.92 29.89 42.57
CA ALA A 143 -4.66 30.40 43.89
C ALA A 143 -5.63 31.56 44.12
N GLN A 144 -6.49 31.37 45.12
CA GLN A 144 -7.47 32.33 45.62
C GLN A 144 -6.79 33.52 46.30
#